data_AF-A0A077WE16-F1
#
_entry.id   AF-A0A077WE16-F1
#
_cell.length_a   1.000
_cell.length_b   1.000
_cell.length_c   1.000
_cell.angle_alpha   90.00
_cell.angle_beta   90.00
_cell.angle_gamma   90.00
#
_symmetry.space_group_name_H-M   'P 1'
#
loop_
_entity.id
_entity.type
_entity.pdbx_description
1 polymer ?
#
loop_
_entity_poly.entity_id
_entity_poly.type
_entity_poly.pdbx_seq_one_letter_code
_entity_poly.pdbx_strand_id
1 'polypeptide(L)'
;MYVNALNNFFLSFMVPTVVELGVEVSHPIPESISTSILWQMAQLVGFILVLVLDVFRDPNGDPPNNMFRGLVFQAAMAGVSVILSLIYNGPMLRTQAIKEREEQRALESN
;
A
#
# COMPACT_ATOMS: atom_id res chain seq x y z
N MET A 1 -14.06 11.72 -17.61
CA MET A 1 -13.77 10.33 -18.04
C MET A 1 -12.28 10.02 -18.06
N TYR A 2 -11.42 10.84 -18.68
CA TYR A 2 -9.97 10.58 -18.74
C TYR A 2 -9.27 10.45 -17.38
N VAL A 3 -9.58 11.31 -16.41
CA VAL A 3 -8.98 11.27 -15.07
C VAL A 3 -9.30 9.95 -14.35
N ASN A 4 -10.55 9.48 -14.42
CA ASN A 4 -10.95 8.22 -13.81
C ASN A 4 -10.30 7.02 -14.51
N ALA A 5 -10.15 7.06 -15.84
CA ALA A 5 -9.49 6.00 -16.59
C ALA A 5 -7.99 5.90 -16.24
N LEU A 6 -7.30 7.03 -16.17
CA LEU A 6 -5.90 7.11 -15.72
C LEU A 6 -5.75 6.58 -14.30
N ASN A 7 -6.61 7.01 -13.38
CA ASN A 7 -6.56 6.55 -11.99
C ASN A 7 -6.72 5.02 -11.89
N ASN A 8 -7.69 4.44 -12.61
CA ASN A 8 -7.89 2.99 -12.60
C ASN A 8 -6.72 2.21 -13.24
N PHE A 9 -6.13 2.76 -14.30
CA PHE A 9 -4.98 2.15 -14.96
C PHE A 9 -3.75 2.06 -14.04
N PHE A 10 -3.45 3.10 -13.26
CA PHE A 10 -2.32 3.04 -12.32
C PHE A 10 -2.60 2.10 -11.14
N LEU A 11 -3.83 2.12 -10.61
CA LEU A 11 -4.21 1.26 -9.50
C LEU A 11 -4.15 -0.23 -9.85
N SER A 12 -4.45 -0.62 -11.10
CA SER A 12 -4.44 -2.03 -11.49
C SER A 12 -3.05 -2.68 -11.45
N PHE A 13 -1.98 -1.91 -11.66
CA PHE A 13 -0.61 -2.42 -11.55
C PHE A 13 -0.06 -2.34 -10.12
N MET A 14 -0.53 -1.38 -9.33
CA MET A 14 0.00 -1.18 -7.98
C MET A 14 -0.37 -2.32 -7.03
N VAL A 15 -1.61 -2.82 -7.09
CA VAL A 15 -2.10 -3.90 -6.20
C VAL A 15 -1.25 -5.18 -6.29
N PRO A 16 -1.01 -5.79 -7.48
CA PRO A 16 -0.23 -7.01 -7.56
C PRO A 16 1.21 -6.80 -7.08
N THR A 17 1.85 -5.67 -7.40
CA THR A 17 3.21 -5.35 -6.96
C THR A 17 3.32 -5.26 -5.42
N VAL A 18 2.36 -4.62 -4.75
CA VAL A 18 2.39 -4.47 -3.29
C VAL A 18 2.17 -5.82 -2.60
N VAL A 19 1.28 -6.66 -3.13
CA VAL A 19 1.05 -8.01 -2.59
C VAL A 19 2.30 -8.88 -2.71
N GLU A 20 2.95 -8.87 -3.88
CA GLU A 20 4.18 -9.63 -4.11
C GLU A 20 5.30 -9.19 -3.16
N LEU A 21 5.51 -7.88 -3.01
CA LEU A 21 6.47 -7.32 -2.05
C LEU A 21 6.11 -7.68 -0.60
N GLY A 22 4.82 -7.65 -0.24
CA GLY A 22 4.35 -8.02 1.09
C GLY A 22 4.64 -9.48 1.45
N VAL A 23 4.50 -10.39 0.48
CA VAL A 23 4.87 -11.81 0.65
C VAL A 23 6.39 -11.97 0.72
N GLU A 24 7.16 -11.20 -0.03
CA GLU A 24 8.63 -11.24 0.01
C GLU A 24 9.20 -10.80 1.37
N VAL A 25 8.66 -9.70 1.93
CA VAL A 25 9.10 -9.17 3.23
C VAL A 25 8.60 -10.03 4.40
N SER A 26 7.48 -10.75 4.23
CA SER A 26 6.87 -11.54 5.32
C SER A 26 7.34 -13.00 5.39
N HIS A 27 8.35 -13.41 4.60
CA HIS A 27 8.85 -14.79 4.65
C HIS A 27 9.38 -15.14 6.06
N PRO A 28 9.04 -16.31 6.67
CA PRO A 28 8.39 -17.50 6.10
C PRO A 28 6.88 -17.66 6.43
N ILE A 29 6.10 -16.57 6.49
CA ILE A 29 4.65 -16.61 6.74
C ILE A 29 3.90 -17.08 5.47
N PRO A 30 2.80 -17.86 5.59
CA PRO A 30 1.95 -18.19 4.45
C PRO A 30 1.46 -16.96 3.69
N GLU A 31 1.56 -17.01 2.36
CA GLU A 31 1.21 -15.92 1.43
C GLU A 31 -0.25 -15.45 1.57
N SER A 32 -1.16 -16.38 1.88
CA SER A 32 -2.57 -16.09 2.12
C SER A 32 -2.79 -15.23 3.36
N ILE A 33 -2.02 -15.45 4.42
CA ILE A 33 -2.10 -14.69 5.67
C ILE A 33 -1.51 -13.30 5.48
N SER A 34 -0.33 -13.21 4.83
CA SER A 34 0.32 -11.93 4.53
C SER A 34 -0.60 -11.02 3.71
N THR A 35 -1.18 -11.55 2.63
CA THR A 35 -2.10 -10.80 1.76
C THR A 35 -3.39 -10.38 2.49
N SER A 36 -3.95 -11.27 3.32
CA SER A 36 -5.18 -10.96 4.07
C SER A 36 -4.95 -9.86 5.10
N ILE A 37 -3.83 -9.90 5.83
CA ILE A 37 -3.47 -8.87 6.80
C ILE A 37 -3.22 -7.54 6.10
N LEU A 38 -2.48 -7.55 4.98
CA LEU A 38 -2.24 -6.37 4.17
C LEU A 38 -3.56 -5.69 3.75
N TRP A 39 -4.51 -6.50 3.27
CA TRP A 39 -5.82 -5.98 2.86
C TRP A 39 -6.62 -5.42 4.03
N GLN A 40 -6.62 -6.11 5.17
CA GLN A 40 -7.34 -5.67 6.36
C GLN A 40 -6.78 -4.36 6.91
N MET A 41 -5.45 -4.19 6.88
CA MET A 41 -4.79 -2.96 7.27
C MET A 41 -5.13 -1.81 6.31
N ALA A 42 -5.14 -2.06 5.00
CA ALA A 42 -5.56 -1.08 4.01
C ALA A 42 -7.01 -0.62 4.23
N GLN A 43 -7.92 -1.56 4.51
CA GLN A 43 -9.32 -1.24 4.79
C GLN A 43 -9.48 -0.43 6.09
N LEU A 44 -8.74 -0.79 7.14
CA LEU A 44 -8.77 -0.07 8.42
C LEU A 44 -8.30 1.38 8.24
N VAL A 45 -7.16 1.58 7.57
CA VAL A 45 -6.65 2.92 7.27
C VAL A 45 -7.63 3.70 6.40
N GLY A 46 -8.16 3.09 5.35
CA GLY A 46 -9.17 3.71 4.48
C GLY A 46 -10.41 4.15 5.25
N PHE A 47 -10.91 3.32 6.17
CA PHE A 47 -12.04 3.66 7.03
C PHE A 47 -11.75 4.87 7.92
N ILE A 48 -10.60 4.90 8.59
CA ILE A 48 -10.21 6.04 9.44
C ILE A 48 -10.11 7.33 8.62
N LEU A 49 -9.52 7.28 7.43
CA LEU A 49 -9.39 8.45 6.56
C LEU A 49 -10.75 8.97 6.10
N VAL A 50 -11.70 8.09 5.78
CA VAL A 50 -13.07 8.49 5.41
C VAL A 50 -13.78 9.17 6.58
N LEU A 51 -13.63 8.68 7.81
CA LEU A 51 -14.20 9.35 8.98
C LEU A 51 -13.62 10.76 9.18
N VAL A 52 -12.31 10.92 8.98
CA VAL A 52 -11.66 12.23 9.07
C VAL A 52 -12.17 13.17 7.97
N LEU A 53 -12.34 12.68 6.74
CA LEU A 53 -12.90 13.45 5.63
C LEU A 53 -14.32 13.93 5.91
N ASP A 54 -15.14 13.12 6.59
CA ASP A 54 -16.50 13.50 6.96
C ASP A 54 -16.51 14.65 8.00
N VAL A 55 -15.54 14.69 8.91
CA VAL A 55 -15.36 15.81 9.85
C VAL A 55 -14.94 17.11 9.14
N PHE A 56 -14.17 17.01 8.05
CA PHE A 56 -13.76 18.18 7.25
C PHE A 56 -14.86 18.74 6.35
N ARG A 57 -16.02 18.07 6.29
CA ARG A 57 -17.17 18.51 5.51
C ARG A 57 -17.78 19.75 6.15
N ASP A 58 -17.83 20.85 5.41
CA ASP A 58 -18.44 22.09 5.90
C ASP A 58 -19.94 22.12 5.57
N PRO A 59 -20.83 21.98 6.57
CA PRO A 59 -22.28 22.01 6.34
C PRO A 59 -22.79 23.39 5.90
N ASN A 60 -22.03 24.47 6.17
CA ASN A 60 -22.40 25.85 5.84
C ASN A 60 -21.56 26.45 4.70
N GLY A 61 -20.73 25.65 4.03
CA GLY A 61 -19.90 26.11 2.92
C GLY A 61 -20.71 26.52 1.68
N ASP A 62 -20.15 27.41 0.86
CA ASP A 62 -20.65 27.76 -0.48
C ASP A 62 -19.77 27.07 -1.53
N PRO A 63 -20.25 26.08 -2.32
CA PRO A 63 -21.54 25.39 -2.29
C PRO A 63 -21.72 24.46 -1.07
N PRO A 64 -22.98 24.15 -0.68
CA PRO A 64 -23.31 23.39 0.54
C PRO A 64 -22.64 22.01 0.55
N ASN A 65 -22.06 21.63 1.69
CA ASN A 65 -21.18 20.46 1.85
C ASN A 65 -19.85 20.58 1.11
N ASN A 66 -19.21 21.75 1.17
CA ASN A 66 -17.92 21.93 0.52
C ASN A 66 -16.89 20.94 1.09
N MET A 67 -16.41 20.03 0.24
CA MET A 67 -15.38 19.04 0.58
C MET A 67 -13.97 19.51 0.21
N PHE A 68 -13.78 20.77 -0.18
CA PHE A 68 -12.47 21.28 -0.60
C PHE A 68 -11.38 21.05 0.46
N ARG A 69 -11.69 21.30 1.75
CA ARG A 69 -10.76 21.01 2.85
C ARG A 69 -10.43 19.52 2.96
N GLY A 70 -11.43 18.66 2.76
CA GLY A 70 -11.25 17.20 2.70
C GLY A 70 -10.39 16.76 1.51
N LEU A 71 -10.59 17.33 0.33
CA LEU A 71 -9.79 17.04 -0.86
C LEU A 71 -8.32 17.47 -0.68
N VAL A 72 -8.08 18.63 -0.07
CA VAL A 72 -6.71 19.07 0.26
C VAL A 72 -6.06 18.14 1.28
N PHE A 73 -6.79 17.71 2.31
CA PHE A 73 -6.31 16.70 3.25
C PHE A 73 -5.98 15.37 2.56
N GLN A 74 -6.85 14.89 1.67
CA GLN A 74 -6.63 13.67 0.91
C GLN A 74 -5.39 13.77 0.00
N ALA A 75 -5.20 14.90 -0.67
CA ALA A 75 -4.03 15.17 -1.51
C ALA A 75 -2.73 15.23 -0.67
N ALA A 76 -2.77 15.87 0.50
CA ALA A 76 -1.63 15.91 1.42
C ALA A 76 -1.27 14.50 1.93
N MET A 77 -2.26 13.72 2.33
CA MET A 77 -2.06 12.33 2.76
C MET A 77 -1.48 11.46 1.64
N ALA A 78 -1.96 11.62 0.40
CA ALA A 78 -1.39 10.92 -0.75
C ALA A 78 0.08 11.31 -0.97
N GLY A 79 0.44 12.59 -0.82
CA GLY A 79 1.82 13.05 -0.90
C GLY A 79 2.72 12.44 0.18
N VAL A 80 2.25 12.39 1.43
CA VAL A 80 2.98 11.74 2.54
C VAL A 80 3.19 10.25 2.27
N SER A 81 2.17 9.55 1.76
CA SER A 81 2.29 8.14 1.38
C SER A 81 3.36 7.92 0.31
N VAL A 82 3.43 8.78 -0.72
CA VAL A 82 4.47 8.69 -1.76
C VAL A 82 5.87 8.89 -1.16
N ILE A 83 6.05 9.88 -0.29
CA ILE A 83 7.34 10.13 0.37
C ILE A 83 7.76 8.92 1.22
N LEU A 84 6.83 8.36 1.99
CA LEU A 84 7.08 7.14 2.76
C LEU A 84 7.47 5.96 1.87
N SER A 85 6.78 5.77 0.75
CA SER A 85 7.12 4.73 -0.23
C SER A 85 8.51 4.90 -0.84
N LEU A 86 8.97 6.14 -1.05
CA LEU A 86 10.32 6.40 -1.56
C LEU A 86 11.42 6.14 -0.52
N ILE A 87 11.12 6.33 0.76
CA ILE A 87 12.08 6.11 1.86
C ILE A 87 12.13 4.63 2.26
N TYR A 88 11.04 3.90 2.05
CA TYR A 88 10.93 2.50 2.45
C TYR A 88 11.81 1.58 1.59
N ASN A 89 12.90 1.10 2.19
CA ASN A 89 13.73 0.04 1.62
C ASN A 89 13.25 -1.33 2.13
N GLY A 90 12.54 -2.08 1.30
CA GLY A 90 12.06 -3.43 1.64
C GLY A 90 13.22 -4.44 1.67
N PRO A 91 13.49 -5.13 2.80
CA PRO A 91 14.49 -6.18 2.83
C PRO A 91 14.01 -7.39 2.00
N MET A 92 14.83 -7.83 1.04
CA MET A 92 14.55 -8.98 0.16
C MET A 92 14.78 -10.33 0.88
N LEU A 93 14.01 -10.60 1.93
CA LEU A 93 14.20 -11.74 2.84
C LEU A 93 14.02 -13.09 2.14
N ARG A 94 13.04 -13.23 1.22
CA ARG A 94 12.88 -14.46 0.42
C ARG A 94 14.08 -14.71 -0.47
N THR A 95 14.60 -13.68 -1.14
CA THR A 95 15.76 -13.80 -2.04
C THR A 95 17.02 -14.21 -1.27
N GLN A 96 17.20 -13.70 -0.04
CA GLN A 96 18.30 -14.11 0.84
C GLN A 96 18.16 -15.57 1.28
N ALA A 97 16.97 -16.01 1.70
CA ALA A 97 16.73 -17.39 2.10
C ALA A 97 16.91 -18.41 0.95
N ILE A 98 16.64 -18.02 -0.30
CA ILE A 98 16.90 -18.87 -1.48
C ILE A 98 18.41 -18.99 -1.72
N LYS A 99 19.15 -17.88 -1.68
CA LYS A 99 20.61 -17.87 -1.86
C LYS A 99 21.30 -18.75 -0.81
N GLU A 100 20.90 -18.65 0.45
CA GLU A 100 21.47 -19.47 1.54
C GLU A 100 21.23 -20.98 1.30
N ARG A 101 20.06 -21.36 0.77
CA ARG A 101 19.78 -22.78 0.43
C ARG A 101 20.58 -23.26 -0.77
N GLU A 102 20.81 -22.41 -1.76
CA GLU A 102 21.62 -22.73 -2.94
C GLU A 102 23.10 -22.93 -2.55
N GLU A 103 23.64 -22.07 -1.69
CA GLU A 103 24.99 -22.19 -1.16
C GLU A 103 25.16 -23.48 -0.35
N GLN A 104 24.20 -23.82 0.52
CA GLN A 104 24.22 -25.09 1.27
C GLN A 104 24.21 -26.31 0.36
N ARG A 105 23.38 -26.31 -0.69
CA ARG A 105 23.30 -27.42 -1.65
C ARG A 105 24.59 -27.58 -2.46
N ALA A 106 25.25 -26.48 -2.80
CA ALA A 106 26.54 -26.51 -3.48
C ALA A 106 27.64 -27.12 -2.58
N LEU A 107 27.65 -26.78 -1.29
CA LEU A 107 28.57 -27.35 -0.30
C LEU A 107 28.36 -28.84 -0.06
N GLU A 108 27.12 -29.33 -0.08
CA GLU A 108 26.82 -30.77 0.05
C GLU A 108 27.20 -31.60 -1.19
N SER A 109 27.40 -30.96 -2.34
CA SER A 109 27.73 -31.62 -3.61
C SER A 109 29.23 -31.76 -3.91
N ASN A 110 30.11 -31.27 -3.02
CA ASN A 110 31.57 -31.25 -3.15
C ASN A 110 32.23 -32.04 -2.01
#